data_AF-D2BZZ4-F1
#
_entry.id   AF-D2BZZ4-F1
#
_cell.length_a   1.000
_cell.length_b   1.000
_cell.length_c   1.000
_cell.angle_alpha   90.00
_cell.angle_beta   90.00
_cell.angle_gamma   90.00
#
_symmetry.space_group_name_H-M   'P 1'
#
loop_
_entity.id
_entity.type
_entity.pdbx_description
1 polymer ?
#
loop_
_entity_poly.entity_id
_entity_poly.type
_entity_poly.pdbx_seq_one_letter_code
_entity_poly.pdbx_strand_id
1 'polypeptide(L)'
;MSNSSESDTAFDDFLTLSALLTGFSRFELTGTGLAHDYFTWLQQAAPLPFRQLQRDFSAQPDDDTIRLTWLQNTVLTSSSLGPVTRSLLRLWYTGQWIPVNPTPHADARFLSEAAWREALIWQAIHAHPQSIRQQEFGAWAEPPMAEWRTRG
;
A
#
# COMPACT_ATOMS: atom_id res chain seq x y z
N MET A 1 3.85 20.53 23.24
CA MET A 1 2.70 20.58 22.31
C MET A 1 3.13 20.62 20.84
N SER A 2 4.42 20.76 20.50
CA SER A 2 4.88 20.81 19.10
C SER A 2 5.05 19.44 18.41
N ASN A 3 5.26 18.36 19.16
CA ASN A 3 5.46 17.03 18.54
C ASN A 3 4.21 16.42 17.92
N SER A 4 3.01 16.75 18.43
CA SER A 4 1.76 16.14 17.95
C SER A 4 1.38 16.65 16.56
N SER A 5 1.52 17.95 16.31
CA SER A 5 1.23 18.53 14.99
C SER A 5 2.20 18.05 13.91
N GLU A 6 3.47 17.86 14.23
CA GLU A 6 4.45 17.33 13.27
C GLU A 6 4.20 15.86 12.94
N SER A 7 3.80 15.05 13.94
CA SER A 7 3.42 13.66 13.69
C SER A 7 2.15 13.54 12.85
N ASP A 8 1.18 14.43 13.07
CA ASP A 8 -0.09 14.45 12.33
C ASP A 8 0.16 14.79 10.85
N THR A 9 0.94 15.83 10.57
CA THR A 9 1.33 16.17 9.18
C THR A 9 2.12 15.05 8.52
N ALA A 10 3.07 14.43 9.23
CA ALA A 10 3.88 13.34 8.68
C ALA A 10 3.03 12.09 8.35
N PHE A 11 1.99 11.84 9.13
CA PHE A 11 1.03 10.77 8.86
C PHE A 11 0.10 11.10 7.68
N ASP A 12 -0.36 12.34 7.57
CA ASP A 12 -1.16 12.81 6.43
C ASP A 12 -0.38 12.75 5.10
N ASP A 13 0.90 13.14 5.13
CA ASP A 13 1.81 12.98 3.99
C ASP A 13 1.99 11.51 3.62
N PHE A 14 2.14 10.62 4.61
CA PHE A 14 2.21 9.18 4.38
C PHE A 14 0.94 8.61 3.73
N LEU A 15 -0.24 9.06 4.18
CA LEU A 15 -1.51 8.65 3.57
C LEU A 15 -1.64 9.15 2.13
N THR A 16 -1.24 10.38 1.86
CA THR A 16 -1.27 10.97 0.51
C THR A 16 -0.30 10.25 -0.41
N LEU A 17 0.93 10.02 0.04
CA LEU A 17 1.93 9.20 -0.65
C LEU A 17 1.39 7.80 -0.97
N SER A 18 0.80 7.14 0.03
CA SER A 18 0.26 5.78 -0.13
C SER A 18 -0.90 5.74 -1.12
N ALA A 19 -1.77 6.74 -1.11
CA ALA A 19 -2.87 6.87 -2.05
C ALA A 19 -2.37 7.01 -3.49
N LEU A 20 -1.38 7.88 -3.72
CA LEU A 20 -0.76 8.06 -5.04
C LEU A 20 -0.06 6.80 -5.54
N LEU A 21 0.62 6.06 -4.66
CA LEU A 21 1.34 4.84 -5.01
C LEU A 21 0.38 3.69 -5.37
N THR A 22 -0.70 3.53 -4.61
CA THR A 22 -1.62 2.38 -4.74
C THR A 22 -2.79 2.64 -5.69
N GLY A 23 -3.10 3.91 -5.96
CA GLY A 23 -4.31 4.31 -6.69
C GLY A 23 -5.60 4.20 -5.86
N PHE A 24 -5.52 3.78 -4.59
CA PHE A 24 -6.65 3.77 -3.67
C PHE A 24 -6.76 5.13 -2.95
N SER A 25 -7.98 5.53 -2.61
CA SER A 25 -8.22 6.77 -1.89
C SER A 25 -7.73 6.71 -0.44
N ARG A 26 -7.45 7.88 0.16
CA ARG A 26 -7.12 7.97 1.60
C ARG A 26 -8.19 7.33 2.48
N PHE A 27 -9.47 7.43 2.09
CA PHE A 27 -10.58 6.81 2.81
C PHE A 27 -10.53 5.28 2.76
N GLU A 28 -10.23 4.69 1.60
CA GLU A 28 -10.08 3.24 1.47
C GLU A 28 -8.88 2.75 2.28
N LEU A 29 -7.75 3.46 2.23
CA LEU A 29 -6.56 3.12 2.99
C LEU A 29 -6.78 3.19 4.51
N THR A 30 -7.43 4.23 5.02
CA THR A 30 -7.76 4.31 6.46
C THR A 30 -8.85 3.31 6.85
N GLY A 31 -9.77 2.99 5.94
CA GLY A 31 -10.81 1.98 6.13
C GLY A 31 -10.28 0.57 6.39
N THR A 32 -9.06 0.26 5.96
CA THR A 32 -8.38 -1.01 6.31
C THR A 32 -8.06 -1.13 7.82
N GLY A 33 -7.99 -0.01 8.54
CA GLY A 33 -7.49 0.05 9.91
C GLY A 33 -5.97 -0.14 10.05
N LEU A 34 -5.23 -0.33 8.95
CA LEU A 34 -3.80 -0.66 8.96
C LEU A 34 -2.87 0.54 8.74
N ALA A 35 -3.41 1.71 8.37
CA ALA A 35 -2.60 2.87 7.97
C ALA A 35 -1.58 3.29 9.05
N HIS A 36 -2.01 3.38 10.32
CA HIS A 36 -1.11 3.74 11.43
C HIS A 36 -0.06 2.65 11.69
N ASP A 37 -0.47 1.38 11.66
CA ASP A 37 0.44 0.25 11.85
C ASP A 37 1.54 0.23 10.78
N TYR A 38 1.17 0.46 9.52
CA TYR A 38 2.12 0.53 8.40
C TYR A 38 3.03 1.75 8.52
N PHE A 39 2.50 2.90 8.92
CA PHE A 39 3.29 4.09 9.18
C PHE A 39 4.35 3.84 10.26
N THR A 40 3.94 3.34 11.42
CA THR A 40 4.84 3.01 12.53
C THR A 40 5.84 1.92 12.12
N TRP A 41 5.41 0.93 11.34
CA TRP A 41 6.29 -0.11 10.83
C TRP A 41 7.42 0.47 9.97
N LEU A 42 7.12 1.35 9.02
CA LEU A 42 8.15 1.95 8.16
C LEU A 42 9.15 2.80 8.96
N GLN A 43 8.68 3.52 9.98
CA GLN A 43 9.55 4.27 10.87
C GLN A 43 10.58 3.38 11.60
N GLN A 44 10.23 2.14 11.89
CA GLN A 44 11.10 1.20 12.61
C GLN A 44 11.94 0.33 11.67
N ALA A 45 11.33 -0.22 10.62
CA ALA A 45 11.95 -1.19 9.72
C ALA A 45 12.83 -0.52 8.66
N ALA A 46 12.59 0.76 8.34
CA ALA A 46 13.29 1.49 7.29
C ALA A 46 13.49 2.98 7.64
N PRO A 47 14.01 3.32 8.83
CA PRO A 47 13.95 4.67 9.39
C PRO A 47 14.58 5.74 8.49
N LEU A 48 15.79 5.46 7.98
CA LEU A 48 16.54 6.41 7.16
C LEU A 48 15.90 6.64 5.78
N PRO A 49 15.67 5.60 4.94
CA PRO A 49 15.07 5.81 3.63
C PRO A 49 13.62 6.29 3.74
N PHE A 50 12.86 5.89 4.77
CA PHE A 50 11.50 6.39 4.96
C PHE A 50 11.48 7.87 5.35
N ARG A 51 12.31 8.30 6.31
CA ARG A 51 12.41 9.73 6.67
C ARG A 51 12.85 10.58 5.48
N GLN A 52 13.78 10.08 4.67
CA GLN A 52 14.19 10.76 3.45
C GLN A 52 13.01 10.87 2.47
N LEU A 53 12.28 9.79 2.24
CA LEU A 53 11.10 9.80 1.37
C LEU A 53 10.04 10.80 1.84
N GLN A 54 9.75 10.85 3.15
CA GLN A 54 8.81 11.81 3.73
C GLN A 54 9.24 13.26 3.49
N ARG A 55 10.51 13.58 3.78
CA ARG A 55 11.05 14.92 3.56
C ARG A 55 11.01 15.33 2.09
N ASP A 56 11.39 14.41 1.20
CA ASP A 56 11.45 14.69 -0.23
C ASP A 56 10.02 14.82 -0.82
N PHE A 57 9.05 14.10 -0.26
CA PHE A 57 7.62 14.22 -0.58
C PHE A 57 7.03 15.54 -0.08
N SER A 58 7.29 15.94 1.18
CA SER A 58 6.79 17.20 1.75
C SER A 58 7.34 18.43 1.04
N ALA A 59 8.47 18.30 0.33
CA ALA A 59 9.04 19.35 -0.50
C ALA A 59 8.41 19.44 -1.91
N GLN A 60 7.59 18.46 -2.32
CA GLN A 60 6.89 18.51 -3.60
C GLN A 60 5.72 19.51 -3.52
N PRO A 61 5.40 20.20 -4.63
CA PRO A 61 4.18 20.98 -4.74
C PRO A 61 2.95 20.16 -4.35
N ASP A 62 1.95 20.83 -3.78
CA ASP A 62 0.66 20.21 -3.43
C ASP A 62 -0.22 20.05 -4.69
N ASP A 63 0.25 19.17 -5.57
CA ASP A 63 -0.41 18.80 -6.82
C ASP A 63 -0.16 17.30 -7.09
N ASP A 64 -1.25 16.54 -7.20
CA ASP A 64 -1.19 15.09 -7.33
C ASP A 64 -0.53 14.64 -8.64
N THR A 65 -0.68 15.39 -9.73
CA THR A 65 -0.09 15.04 -11.02
C THR A 65 1.43 15.25 -10.99
N ILE A 66 1.89 16.34 -10.38
CA ILE A 66 3.32 16.60 -10.15
C ILE A 66 3.91 15.53 -9.23
N ARG A 67 3.26 15.25 -8.10
CA ARG A 67 3.72 14.24 -7.13
C ARG A 67 3.76 12.85 -7.73
N LEU A 68 2.75 12.44 -8.49
CA LEU A 68 2.71 11.15 -9.16
C LEU A 68 3.84 11.02 -10.19
N THR A 69 4.07 12.08 -10.99
CA THR A 69 5.16 12.11 -11.98
C THR A 69 6.53 11.97 -11.31
N TRP A 70 6.73 12.66 -10.17
CA TRP A 70 7.96 12.55 -9.37
C TRP A 70 8.13 11.14 -8.77
N LEU A 71 7.06 10.55 -8.22
CA LEU A 71 7.10 9.19 -7.69
C LEU A 71 7.54 8.18 -8.76
N GLN A 72 6.96 8.28 -9.95
CA GLN A 72 7.23 7.36 -11.06
C GLN A 72 8.63 7.53 -11.63
N ASN A 73 9.05 8.77 -11.92
CA ASN A 73 10.27 9.03 -12.67
C ASN A 73 11.51 9.17 -11.78
N THR A 74 11.34 9.49 -10.50
CA THR A 74 12.46 9.77 -9.59
C THR A 74 12.52 8.79 -8.42
N VAL A 75 11.42 8.57 -7.71
CA VAL A 75 11.45 7.73 -6.49
C VAL A 75 11.57 6.26 -6.84
N LEU A 76 10.74 5.75 -7.73
CA LEU A 76 10.73 4.33 -8.10
C LEU A 76 11.98 3.90 -8.88
N THR A 77 12.66 4.83 -9.54
CA THR A 77 13.92 4.60 -10.28
C THR A 77 15.16 4.79 -9.40
N SER A 78 15.02 5.45 -8.24
CA SER A 78 16.12 5.69 -7.31
C SER A 78 16.65 4.38 -6.69
N SER A 79 17.97 4.25 -6.64
CA SER A 79 18.64 3.14 -5.94
C SER A 79 18.48 3.22 -4.42
N SER A 80 18.26 4.41 -3.85
CA SER A 80 18.11 4.62 -2.40
C SER A 80 16.64 4.57 -1.95
N LEU A 81 15.72 5.18 -2.71
CA LEU A 81 14.30 5.30 -2.33
C LEU A 81 13.40 4.26 -3.01
N GLY A 82 13.82 3.73 -4.16
CA GLY A 82 13.05 2.71 -4.88
C GLY A 82 12.76 1.47 -4.04
N PRO A 83 13.75 0.89 -3.33
CA PRO A 83 13.51 -0.33 -2.55
C PRO A 83 12.49 -0.13 -1.41
N VAL A 84 12.56 0.95 -0.62
CA VAL A 84 11.57 1.20 0.46
C VAL A 84 10.17 1.46 -0.10
N THR A 85 10.08 2.15 -1.23
CA THR A 85 8.81 2.46 -1.89
C THR A 85 8.15 1.20 -2.45
N ARG A 86 8.92 0.29 -3.04
CA ARG A 86 8.41 -1.02 -3.50
C ARG A 86 8.02 -1.93 -2.33
N SER A 87 8.77 -1.90 -1.22
CA SER A 87 8.39 -2.61 -0.01
C SER A 87 7.08 -2.08 0.59
N LEU A 88 6.85 -0.76 0.57
CA LEU A 88 5.58 -0.16 0.97
C LEU A 88 4.42 -0.60 0.06
N LEU A 89 4.61 -0.55 -1.26
CA LEU A 89 3.64 -1.05 -2.24
C LEU A 89 3.26 -2.50 -1.97
N ARG A 90 4.27 -3.36 -1.80
CA ARG A 90 4.05 -4.77 -1.48
C ARG A 90 3.29 -4.94 -0.17
N LEU A 91 3.64 -4.15 0.85
CA LEU A 91 2.97 -4.18 2.14
C LEU A 91 1.49 -3.83 2.01
N TRP A 92 1.14 -2.79 1.26
CA TRP A 92 -0.25 -2.43 0.99
C TRP A 92 -1.01 -3.51 0.23
N TYR A 93 -0.44 -4.01 -0.88
CA TYR A 93 -1.13 -4.97 -1.72
C TYR A 93 -1.24 -6.36 -1.13
N THR A 94 -0.25 -6.84 -0.35
CA THR A 94 -0.21 -8.23 0.10
C THR A 94 -0.20 -8.40 1.61
N GLY A 95 -0.07 -7.32 2.39
CA GLY A 95 0.14 -7.41 3.83
C GLY A 95 1.54 -7.91 4.23
N GLN A 96 2.42 -8.13 3.25
CA GLN A 96 3.77 -8.65 3.49
C GLN A 96 4.84 -7.58 3.39
N TRP A 97 5.74 -7.58 4.37
CA TRP A 97 6.95 -6.79 4.34
C TRP A 97 8.12 -7.58 3.77
N ILE A 98 8.84 -6.95 2.84
CA ILE A 98 10.19 -7.35 2.43
C ILE A 98 11.17 -6.25 2.88
N PRO A 99 12.28 -6.58 3.56
CA PRO A 99 13.31 -5.60 3.93
C PRO A 99 13.86 -4.84 2.72
N VAL A 100 14.17 -3.56 2.90
CA VAL A 100 14.68 -2.64 1.85
C VAL A 100 15.96 -3.17 1.19
N ASN A 101 16.82 -3.84 1.97
CA ASN A 101 18.00 -4.54 1.50
C ASN A 101 17.85 -6.03 1.82
N PRO A 102 17.10 -6.79 1.01
CA PRO A 102 16.90 -8.20 1.28
C PRO A 102 18.22 -8.94 1.06
N THR A 103 18.59 -9.80 2.03
CA THR A 103 19.57 -10.84 1.75
C THR A 103 18.97 -11.83 0.74
N PRO A 104 19.78 -12.65 0.05
CA PRO A 104 19.27 -13.66 -0.89
C PRO A 104 18.22 -14.62 -0.30
N HIS A 105 18.14 -14.71 1.03
CA HIS A 105 17.20 -15.54 1.78
C HIS A 105 16.23 -14.72 2.65
N ALA A 106 16.10 -13.42 2.41
CA ALA A 106 15.16 -12.60 3.15
C ALA A 106 13.73 -12.91 2.68
N ASP A 107 13.02 -13.68 3.49
CA ASP A 107 11.64 -14.03 3.21
C ASP A 107 10.68 -12.86 3.47
N ALA A 108 9.66 -12.77 2.62
CA ALA A 108 8.54 -11.88 2.86
C ALA A 108 7.74 -12.38 4.06
N ARG A 109 7.43 -11.49 5.01
CA ARG A 109 6.65 -11.84 6.20
C ARG A 109 5.37 -11.01 6.28
N PHE A 110 4.27 -11.64 6.67
CA PHE A 110 3.06 -10.90 7.03
C PHE A 110 3.29 -10.09 8.31
N LEU A 111 2.77 -8.88 8.36
CA LEU A 111 2.85 -8.07 9.59
C LEU A 111 1.82 -8.52 10.64
N SER A 112 0.65 -8.95 10.19
CA SER A 112 -0.41 -9.48 11.05
C SER A 112 -1.42 -10.27 10.21
N GLU A 113 -2.33 -10.98 10.88
CA GLU A 113 -3.49 -11.60 10.21
C GLU A 113 -4.39 -10.54 9.57
N ALA A 114 -4.57 -9.39 10.23
CA ALA A 114 -5.32 -8.26 9.68
C ALA A 114 -4.65 -7.72 8.40
N ALA A 115 -3.31 -7.65 8.35
CA ALA A 115 -2.57 -7.23 7.16
C ALA A 115 -2.84 -8.15 5.96
N TRP A 116 -2.97 -9.45 6.18
CA TRP A 116 -3.35 -10.39 5.12
C TRP A 116 -4.82 -10.24 4.69
N ARG A 117 -5.72 -10.06 5.65
CA ARG A 117 -7.17 -9.96 5.41
C ARG A 117 -7.56 -8.68 4.68
N GLU A 118 -6.99 -7.55 5.08
CA GLU A 118 -7.33 -6.23 4.52
C GLU A 118 -6.36 -5.81 3.39
N ALA A 119 -5.58 -6.76 2.87
CA ALA A 119 -4.64 -6.51 1.78
C ALA A 119 -5.36 -5.99 0.52
N LEU A 120 -4.83 -4.93 -0.11
CA LEU A 120 -5.51 -4.26 -1.23
C LEU A 120 -5.65 -5.14 -2.47
N ILE A 121 -4.86 -6.21 -2.59
CA ILE A 121 -5.00 -7.17 -3.71
C ILE A 121 -6.41 -7.73 -3.79
N TRP A 122 -7.08 -7.97 -2.66
CA TRP A 122 -8.44 -8.51 -2.64
C TRP A 122 -9.42 -7.56 -3.31
N GLN A 123 -9.36 -6.28 -2.96
CA GLN A 123 -10.18 -5.24 -3.59
C GLN A 123 -9.81 -5.04 -5.07
N ALA A 124 -8.52 -5.00 -5.38
CA ALA A 124 -8.03 -4.78 -6.75
C ALA A 124 -8.49 -5.87 -7.74
N ILE A 125 -8.59 -7.12 -7.28
CA ILE A 125 -9.05 -8.25 -8.10
C ILE A 125 -10.54 -8.56 -7.89
N HIS A 126 -11.29 -7.72 -7.16
CA HIS A 126 -12.71 -7.92 -6.83
C HIS A 126 -12.99 -9.28 -6.16
N ALA A 127 -12.13 -9.69 -5.25
CA ALA A 127 -12.24 -10.94 -4.48
C ALA A 127 -12.28 -10.70 -2.97
N HIS A 128 -12.48 -11.78 -2.23
CA HIS A 128 -12.37 -11.80 -0.77
C HIS A 128 -11.20 -12.69 -0.33
N PRO A 129 -10.61 -12.43 0.85
CA PRO A 129 -9.58 -13.30 1.42
C PRO A 129 -10.13 -14.71 1.58
N GLN A 130 -9.34 -15.71 1.17
CA GLN A 130 -9.75 -17.11 1.03
C GLN A 130 -10.04 -17.84 2.37
N SER A 131 -10.22 -17.15 3.50
CA SER A 131 -10.41 -17.79 4.82
C SER A 131 -11.62 -17.30 5.62
N ILE A 132 -12.48 -16.41 5.10
CA ILE A 132 -13.52 -15.76 5.94
C ILE A 132 -14.96 -16.06 5.56
N ARG A 133 -15.24 -16.69 4.42
CA ARG A 133 -16.53 -17.39 4.25
C ARG A 133 -16.27 -18.65 3.47
N GLN A 134 -16.72 -19.78 4.02
CA GLN A 134 -16.97 -20.98 3.23
C GLN A 134 -17.90 -20.53 2.10
N GLN A 135 -17.36 -20.37 0.88
CA GLN A 135 -18.23 -20.41 -0.29
C GLN A 135 -19.00 -21.73 -0.17
N GLU A 136 -20.32 -21.67 -0.27
CA GLU A 136 -21.12 -22.88 -0.28
C GLU A 136 -20.57 -23.79 -1.38
N PHE A 137 -20.34 -25.05 -1.02
CA PHE A 137 -19.79 -26.05 -1.93
C PHE A 137 -20.67 -26.07 -3.20
N GLY A 138 -20.13 -25.65 -4.35
CA GLY A 138 -20.91 -25.53 -5.60
C GLY A 138 -20.90 -24.15 -6.26
N ALA A 139 -20.35 -23.11 -5.63
CA ALA A 139 -20.24 -21.78 -6.27
C ALA A 139 -19.42 -21.77 -7.59
N TRP A 140 -18.57 -22.78 -7.79
CA TRP A 140 -17.79 -22.98 -9.03
C TRP A 140 -18.56 -23.74 -10.12
N ALA A 141 -19.74 -24.28 -9.81
CA ALA A 141 -20.57 -25.02 -10.77
C ALA A 141 -21.40 -24.10 -11.66
N GLU A 142 -21.60 -22.85 -11.24
CA GLU A 142 -22.30 -21.84 -12.05
C GLU A 142 -21.31 -21.12 -12.96
N PRO A 143 -21.48 -21.17 -14.29
CA PRO A 143 -20.69 -20.35 -15.18
C PRO A 143 -20.98 -18.87 -14.92
N PRO A 144 -19.96 -17.99 -14.96
CA PRO A 144 -20.17 -16.56 -14.79
C PRO A 144 -21.18 -16.07 -15.85
N MET A 145 -22.20 -15.34 -15.41
CA MET A 145 -23.15 -14.68 -16.31
C MET A 145 -22.40 -13.57 -17.06
N ALA A 146 -21.86 -13.90 -18.23
CA ALA A 146 -21.33 -12.92 -19.15
C ALA A 146 -22.52 -12.20 -19.81
N GLU A 147 -22.90 -11.04 -19.29
CA GLU A 147 -23.83 -10.14 -19.98
C GLU A 147 -23.14 -9.45 -21.16
N TRP A 148 -22.70 -10.22 -22.16
CA TRP A 148 -22.41 -9.63 -23.46
C TRP A 148 -23.76 -9.35 -24.13
N ARG A 149 -24.16 -8.08 -24.12
CA ARG A 149 -25.31 -7.59 -24.88
C ARG A 149 -25.20 -8.03 -26.33
N THR A 150 -26.17 -8.83 -26.77
CA THR A 150 -26.56 -8.93 -28.17
C THR A 150 -27.05 -7.55 -28.64
N ARG A 151 -26.21 -6.85 -29.39
CA ARG A 151 -26.69 -5.86 -30.38
C ARG A 151 -26.36 -6.42 -31.77
N GLY A 152 -27.40 -6.66 -32.54
CA GLY A 152 -27.36 -7.18 -33.91
C GLY A 152 -28.69 -7.83 -34.23
#